data_AF-A0A4R4LYY9-F1
#
_entry.id   AF-A0A4R4LYY9-F1
#
_cell.length_a   1.000
_cell.length_b   1.000
_cell.length_c   1.000
_cell.angle_alpha   90.00
_cell.angle_beta   90.00
_cell.angle_gamma   90.00
#
_symmetry.space_group_name_H-M   'P 1'
#
loop_
_entity.id
_entity.type
_entity.pdbx_description
1 polymer ?
#
loop_
_entity_poly.entity_id
_entity_poly.type
_entity_poly.pdbx_seq_one_letter_code
_entity_poly.pdbx_strand_id
1 'polypeptide(L)'
;MNGESSEMLSLLVRDIGDAGVAEMAGSPGLAAAVDQHVAGLREELGAPGEPPGEDELMGYLHDFAEDAFNRGWWPDDTRDWEFVRIVAVCWMMRDAA
;
A
#
# COMPACT_ATOMS: atom_id res chain seq x y z
N MET A 1 -2.53 -1.53 25.42
CA MET A 1 -1.73 -2.51 24.64
C MET A 1 -1.72 -2.22 23.13
N ASN A 2 -2.43 -1.19 22.62
CA ASN A 2 -2.55 -0.94 21.18
C ASN A 2 -1.33 -0.25 20.53
N GLY A 3 -0.44 0.36 21.31
CA GLY A 3 0.73 1.09 20.78
C GLY A 3 1.76 0.20 20.09
N GLU A 4 2.15 -0.91 20.71
CA GLU A 4 3.18 -1.81 20.16
C GLU A 4 2.70 -2.54 18.89
N SER A 5 1.39 -2.86 18.83
CA SER A 5 0.79 -3.48 17.64
C SER A 5 0.76 -2.51 16.45
N SER A 6 0.48 -1.23 16.69
CA SER A 6 0.45 -0.18 15.66
C SER A 6 1.86 0.18 15.17
N GLU A 7 2.86 0.20 16.06
CA GLU A 7 4.27 0.36 15.67
C GLU A 7 4.77 -0.82 14.83
N MET A 8 4.47 -2.06 15.24
CA MET A 8 4.85 -3.25 14.50
C MET A 8 4.19 -3.31 13.11
N LEU A 9 2.92 -2.90 13.03
CA LEU A 9 2.20 -2.75 11.77
C LEU A 9 2.88 -1.73 10.85
N SER A 10 3.23 -0.57 11.39
CA SER A 10 3.88 0.50 10.62
C SER A 10 5.24 0.06 10.07
N LEU A 11 6.02 -0.67 10.86
CA LEU A 11 7.30 -1.25 10.43
C LEU A 11 7.09 -2.27 9.31
N LEU A 12 6.14 -3.19 9.47
CA LEU A 12 5.87 -4.23 8.49
C LEU A 12 5.39 -3.65 7.16
N VAL A 13 4.46 -2.68 7.20
CA VAL A 13 3.97 -1.98 6.00
C VAL A 13 5.11 -1.27 5.26
N ARG A 14 6.00 -0.60 5.99
CA ARG A 14 7.18 0.04 5.38
C ARG A 14 8.08 -0.99 4.71
N ASP A 15 8.39 -2.09 5.39
CA ASP A 15 9.27 -3.13 4.84
C ASP A 15 8.66 -3.80 3.59
N ILE A 16 7.34 -4.01 3.57
CA ILE A 16 6.59 -4.48 2.38
C ILE A 16 6.68 -3.47 1.25
N GLY A 17 6.40 -2.19 1.53
CA GLY A 17 6.44 -1.12 0.53
C GLY A 17 7.83 -0.97 -0.08
N ASP A 18 8.87 -0.99 0.75
CA ASP A 18 10.26 -0.89 0.30
C ASP A 18 10.66 -2.05 -0.61
N ALA A 19 10.38 -3.29 -0.18
CA ALA A 19 10.69 -4.49 -0.94
C ALA A 19 9.88 -4.58 -2.24
N GLY A 20 8.57 -4.32 -2.18
CA GLY A 20 7.68 -4.42 -3.33
C GLY A 20 7.99 -3.39 -4.41
N VAL A 21 8.26 -2.14 -4.03
CA VAL A 21 8.65 -1.10 -5.01
C VAL A 21 9.99 -1.43 -5.66
N ALA A 22 10.95 -2.02 -4.93
CA ALA A 22 12.21 -2.47 -5.53
C ALA A 22 11.98 -3.64 -6.52
N GLU A 23 11.12 -4.59 -6.17
CA GLU A 23 10.81 -5.77 -6.99
C GLU A 23 10.09 -5.42 -8.30
N MET A 24 9.30 -4.33 -8.33
CA MET A 24 8.61 -3.86 -9.55
C MET A 24 9.56 -3.67 -10.74
N ALA A 25 10.83 -3.32 -10.50
CA ALA A 25 11.82 -3.17 -11.57
C ALA A 25 12.16 -4.50 -12.29
N GLY A 26 12.05 -5.63 -11.59
CA GLY A 26 12.36 -6.97 -12.09
C GLY A 26 11.13 -7.78 -12.51
N SER A 27 9.93 -7.37 -12.11
CA SER A 27 8.68 -8.12 -12.29
C SER A 27 7.61 -7.28 -13.00
N PRO A 28 7.52 -7.35 -14.35
CA PRO A 28 6.50 -6.63 -15.12
C PRO A 28 5.07 -6.96 -14.71
N GLY A 29 4.83 -8.19 -14.23
CA GLY A 29 3.52 -8.61 -13.73
C GLY A 29 3.14 -7.89 -12.43
N LEU A 30 4.10 -7.70 -11.52
CA LEU A 30 3.88 -6.92 -10.30
C LEU A 30 3.68 -5.44 -10.64
N ALA A 31 4.48 -4.87 -11.54
CA ALA A 31 4.34 -3.48 -11.98
C ALA A 31 2.93 -3.22 -12.55
N ALA A 32 2.45 -4.11 -13.43
CA ALA A 32 1.11 -3.98 -14.01
C ALA A 32 -0.01 -4.12 -12.94
N ALA A 33 0.16 -4.97 -11.94
CA ALA A 33 -0.80 -5.11 -10.85
C ALA A 33 -0.82 -3.84 -9.97
N VAL A 34 0.36 -3.28 -9.66
CA VAL A 34 0.48 -2.02 -8.93
C VAL A 34 -0.20 -0.88 -9.70
N ASP A 35 0.03 -0.75 -11.01
CA ASP A 35 -0.62 0.27 -11.84
C ASP A 35 -2.16 0.21 -11.78
N GLN A 36 -2.73 -1.01 -11.78
CA GLN A 36 -4.17 -1.20 -11.62
C GLN A 36 -4.67 -0.73 -10.25
N HIS A 37 -3.94 -1.04 -9.19
CA HIS A 37 -4.28 -0.58 -7.84
C HIS A 37 -4.15 0.93 -7.69
N VAL A 38 -3.14 1.54 -8.31
CA VAL A 38 -2.96 3.00 -8.36
C VAL A 38 -4.14 3.68 -9.04
N ALA A 39 -4.62 3.13 -10.16
CA ALA A 39 -5.82 3.65 -10.83
C ALA A 39 -7.04 3.61 -9.89
N GLY A 40 -7.27 2.49 -9.22
CA GLY A 40 -8.34 2.36 -8.22
C GLY A 40 -8.20 3.34 -7.05
N LEU A 41 -6.99 3.51 -6.50
CA LEU A 41 -6.73 4.46 -5.41
C LEU A 41 -7.05 5.91 -5.81
N ARG A 42 -6.71 6.31 -7.03
CA ARG A 42 -7.04 7.64 -7.55
C ARG A 42 -8.55 7.84 -7.67
N GLU A 43 -9.29 6.81 -8.06
CA GLU A 43 -10.76 6.85 -8.14
C GLU A 43 -11.43 6.84 -6.76
N GLU A 44 -10.87 6.11 -5.80
CA GLU A 44 -11.43 5.95 -4.45
C GLU A 44 -11.13 7.13 -3.52
N LEU A 45 -9.92 7.70 -3.60
CA LEU A 45 -9.41 8.68 -2.65
C LEU A 45 -9.29 10.09 -3.24
N GLY A 46 -9.05 10.21 -4.55
CA GLY A 46 -8.85 11.49 -5.20
C GLY A 46 -10.15 12.29 -5.34
N ALA A 47 -10.05 13.61 -5.20
CA ALA A 47 -11.11 14.50 -5.66
C ALA A 47 -11.21 14.44 -7.20
N PRO A 48 -12.37 14.76 -7.82
CA PRO A 48 -12.51 14.71 -9.27
C PRO A 48 -11.45 15.56 -10.01
N GLY A 49 -10.51 14.87 -10.67
CA GLY A 49 -9.43 15.50 -11.42
C GLY A 49 -8.15 15.79 -10.62
N GLU A 50 -8.08 15.39 -9.36
CA GLU A 50 -6.93 15.60 -8.48
C GLU A 50 -6.44 14.28 -7.85
N PRO A 51 -5.13 14.01 -7.81
CA PRO A 51 -4.60 12.85 -7.11
C PRO A 51 -4.80 12.99 -5.59
N PRO A 52 -4.90 11.88 -4.84
CA PRO A 52 -5.00 11.93 -3.38
C PRO A 52 -3.74 12.53 -2.75
N GLY A 53 -3.93 13.27 -1.65
CA GLY A 53 -2.84 13.87 -0.88
C GLY A 53 -2.08 12.86 -0.01
N GLU A 54 -0.90 13.24 0.46
CA GLU A 54 -0.06 12.37 1.32
C GLU A 54 -0.79 11.95 2.60
N ASP A 55 -1.50 12.87 3.26
CA ASP A 55 -2.26 12.57 4.49
C ASP A 55 -3.41 11.57 4.24
N GLU A 56 -4.07 11.65 3.09
CA GLU A 56 -5.14 10.72 2.70
C GLU A 56 -4.57 9.33 2.42
N LEU A 57 -3.43 9.26 1.72
CA LEU A 57 -2.71 8.02 1.47
C LEU A 57 -2.22 7.36 2.76
N MET A 58 -1.66 8.14 3.70
CA MET A 58 -1.21 7.63 4.99
C MET A 58 -2.36 7.11 5.86
N GLY A 59 -3.46 7.86 5.94
CA GLY A 59 -4.66 7.45 6.66
C GLY A 59 -5.25 6.16 6.07
N TYR A 60 -5.39 6.12 4.75
CA TYR A 60 -5.83 4.92 4.05
C TYR A 60 -4.93 3.72 4.32
N LEU A 61 -3.60 3.88 4.20
CA LEU A 61 -2.65 2.78 4.37
C LEU A 61 -2.70 2.19 5.78
N HIS A 62 -2.81 3.03 6.81
CA HIS A 62 -2.91 2.59 8.19
C HIS A 62 -4.18 1.76 8.40
N ASP A 63 -5.34 2.32 8.06
CA ASP A 63 -6.63 1.67 8.29
C ASP A 63 -6.78 0.40 7.44
N PHE A 64 -6.30 0.43 6.20
CA PHE A 64 -6.28 -0.70 5.30
C PHE A 64 -5.45 -1.87 5.86
N ALA A 65 -4.22 -1.59 6.29
CA ALA A 65 -3.34 -2.60 6.81
C ALA A 65 -3.89 -3.16 8.13
N GLU A 66 -4.33 -2.29 9.05
CA GLU A 66 -4.93 -2.70 10.31
C GLU A 66 -6.14 -3.63 10.09
N ASP A 67 -7.06 -3.28 9.19
CA ASP A 67 -8.20 -4.15 8.86
C ASP A 67 -7.75 -5.49 8.25
N ALA A 68 -6.81 -5.48 7.29
CA ALA A 68 -6.29 -6.69 6.68
C ALA A 68 -5.69 -7.66 7.72
N PHE A 69 -4.83 -7.16 8.61
CA PHE A 69 -4.24 -7.99 9.68
C PHE A 69 -5.29 -8.47 10.68
N ASN A 70 -6.27 -7.64 11.03
CA ASN A 70 -7.37 -8.05 11.89
C ASN A 70 -8.25 -9.14 11.25
N ARG A 71 -8.33 -9.17 9.91
CA ARG A 71 -8.96 -10.26 9.14
C ARG A 71 -8.07 -11.51 9.01
N GLY A 72 -6.84 -11.47 9.53
CA GLY A 72 -5.90 -12.60 9.52
C GLY A 72 -5.04 -12.70 8.26
N TRP A 73 -4.98 -11.64 7.45
CA TRP A 73 -4.03 -11.59 6.34
C TRP A 73 -2.58 -11.51 6.85
N TRP A 74 -1.66 -12.13 6.12
CA TRP A 74 -0.23 -12.05 6.33
C TRP A 74 0.48 -12.02 4.97
N PRO A 75 1.56 -11.24 4.78
CA PRO A 75 2.25 -11.08 3.49
C PRO A 75 3.07 -12.33 3.11
N ASP A 76 2.40 -13.35 2.59
CA ASP A 76 3.02 -14.62 2.16
C ASP A 76 3.22 -14.70 0.64
N ASP A 77 2.40 -14.02 -0.18
CA ASP A 77 2.55 -13.96 -1.64
C ASP A 77 2.56 -12.50 -2.14
N THR A 78 3.56 -12.17 -2.97
CA THR A 78 3.67 -10.89 -3.69
C THR A 78 2.51 -10.60 -4.67
N ARG A 79 1.63 -11.57 -4.91
CA ARG A 79 0.42 -11.45 -5.74
C ARG A 79 -0.85 -11.26 -4.93
N ASP A 80 -0.74 -11.30 -3.60
CA ASP A 80 -1.88 -11.05 -2.73
C ASP A 80 -2.39 -9.64 -2.97
N TRP A 81 -3.72 -9.52 -2.99
CA TRP A 81 -4.36 -8.25 -3.27
C TRP A 81 -3.97 -7.18 -2.24
N GLU A 82 -3.91 -7.55 -0.95
CA GLU A 82 -3.44 -6.69 0.15
C GLU A 82 -1.97 -6.29 -0.01
N PHE A 83 -1.09 -7.22 -0.41
CA PHE A 83 0.33 -6.92 -0.66
C PHE A 83 0.46 -5.87 -1.77
N VAL A 84 -0.17 -6.11 -2.92
CA VAL A 84 -0.10 -5.21 -4.08
C VAL A 84 -0.72 -3.85 -3.73
N ARG A 85 -1.78 -3.81 -2.93
CA ARG A 85 -2.41 -2.56 -2.48
C ARG A 85 -1.48 -1.74 -1.59
N ILE A 86 -0.79 -2.36 -0.64
CA ILE A 86 0.20 -1.68 0.21
C ILE A 86 1.33 -1.11 -0.65
N VAL A 87 1.89 -1.91 -1.56
CA VAL A 87 2.96 -1.47 -2.47
C VAL A 87 2.49 -0.31 -3.34
N ALA A 88 1.26 -0.32 -3.83
CA ALA A 88 0.70 0.75 -4.64
C ALA A 88 0.61 2.08 -3.87
N VAL A 89 0.15 2.06 -2.61
CA VAL A 89 0.10 3.27 -1.78
C VAL A 89 1.51 3.79 -1.50
N CYS A 90 2.44 2.92 -1.12
CA CYS A 90 3.84 3.30 -0.89
C CYS A 90 4.52 3.85 -2.15
N TRP A 91 4.18 3.32 -3.33
CA TRP A 91 4.64 3.86 -4.61
C TRP A 91 4.09 5.26 -4.86
N MET A 92 2.78 5.49 -4.65
CA MET A 92 2.15 6.81 -4.82
C MET A 92 2.74 7.86 -3.87
N MET A 93 3.01 7.50 -2.61
CA MET A 93 3.66 8.39 -1.65
C MET A 93 5.09 8.78 -2.08
N ARG A 94 5.80 7.90 -2.82
CA ARG A 94 7.15 8.19 -3.33
C ARG A 94 7.14 8.97 -4.63
N ASP A 95 6.16 8.76 -5.50
CA ASP A 95 6.00 9.47 -6.78
C ASP A 95 5.48 10.90 -6.58
N ALA A 96 4.72 11.14 -5.50
CA ALA A 96 4.23 12.46 -5.13
C ALA A 96 5.29 13.38 -4.49
N ALA A 97 6.45 12.84 -4.09
CA ALA A 97 7.56 13.55 -3.44
C ALA A 97 8.59 14.08 -4.45
#